data_AF-A0A2E0RM26-F1
#
_entry.id   AF-A0A2E0RM26-F1
#
_cell.length_a   1.000
_cell.length_b   1.000
_cell.length_c   1.000
_cell.angle_alpha   90.00
_cell.angle_beta   90.00
_cell.angle_gamma   90.00
#
_symmetry.space_group_name_H-M   'P 1'
#
loop_
_entity.id
_entity.type
_entity.pdbx_description
1 polymer ?
#
loop_
_entity_poly.entity_id
_entity_poly.type
_entity_poly.pdbx_seq_one_letter_code
_entity_poly.pdbx_strand_id
1 'polypeptide(L)'
;MTDLDTYWRDLVTAAMLGTDRRDPPVPPDGPIADLVDDALRPDPGSRMLATVAAVAAARRAAFVPGPSADTLQPPEADDRPMCSPSAAATWRQIVSEWSVLEDEWMLAVIERGLRLSPDVLVEALARHRSDGVRRARVMLAGGAVARWLVGHVPELSATSSRRVAAAAVGELPALPMPPELDQLRSLDAHTVARRLAGGFEDGRFGGPDRAVLVNLVARCRPAVLVEVAAALQGTGVGHALALADLARLRHRMLTELE
;
A
#
# COMPACT_ATOMS: atom_id res chain seq x y z
N MET A 1 -42.95 -34.41 4.89
CA MET A 1 -41.48 -34.31 4.87
C MET A 1 -41.05 -33.54 6.09
N THR A 2 -40.48 -34.23 7.09
CA THR A 2 -39.90 -33.57 8.26
C THR A 2 -38.73 -32.72 7.81
N ASP A 3 -38.70 -31.46 8.21
CA ASP A 3 -37.59 -30.54 7.95
C ASP A 3 -36.29 -31.09 8.58
N LEU A 4 -35.22 -31.17 7.78
CA LEU A 4 -33.94 -31.74 8.17
C LEU A 4 -33.30 -30.98 9.35
N ASP A 5 -33.56 -29.68 9.47
CA ASP A 5 -33.10 -28.86 10.60
C ASP A 5 -33.87 -29.15 11.89
N THR A 6 -35.14 -29.55 11.79
CA THR A 6 -35.94 -30.02 12.92
C THR A 6 -35.46 -31.41 13.36
N TYR A 7 -35.24 -32.33 12.41
CA TYR A 7 -34.70 -33.66 12.69
C TYR A 7 -33.29 -33.62 13.31
N TRP A 8 -32.44 -32.71 12.85
CA TRP A 8 -31.11 -32.47 13.43
C TRP A 8 -31.17 -32.04 14.91
N ARG A 9 -32.13 -31.18 15.28
CA ARG A 9 -32.32 -30.73 16.67
C ARG A 9 -32.73 -31.88 17.58
N ASP A 10 -33.56 -32.79 17.09
CA ASP A 10 -33.98 -33.99 17.84
C ASP A 10 -32.81 -34.96 18.04
N LEU A 11 -31.96 -35.15 17.03
CA LEU A 11 -30.73 -35.91 17.13
C LEU A 11 -29.78 -35.33 18.19
N VAL A 12 -29.50 -34.02 18.13
CA VAL A 12 -28.64 -33.37 19.13
C VAL A 12 -29.19 -33.55 20.55
N THR A 13 -30.51 -33.48 20.71
CA THR A 13 -31.16 -33.69 22.01
C THR A 13 -31.02 -35.13 22.51
N ALA A 14 -31.18 -36.13 21.63
CA ALA A 14 -30.96 -37.54 21.97
C ALA A 14 -29.48 -37.81 22.34
N ALA A 15 -28.53 -37.20 21.60
CA ALA A 15 -27.10 -37.31 21.91
C ALA A 15 -26.76 -36.75 23.30
N MET A 16 -27.32 -35.59 23.65
CA MET A 16 -27.07 -34.93 24.94
C MET A 16 -27.63 -35.70 26.14
N LEU A 17 -28.72 -36.46 25.95
CA LEU A 17 -29.33 -37.28 26.99
C LEU A 17 -28.70 -38.68 27.11
N GLY A 18 -28.00 -39.11 26.05
CA GLY A 18 -27.41 -40.45 25.94
C GLY A 18 -28.40 -41.46 25.37
N THR A 19 -27.92 -42.33 24.48
CA THR A 19 -28.75 -43.33 23.78
C THR A 19 -29.35 -44.38 24.71
N ASP A 20 -28.78 -44.57 25.91
CA ASP A 20 -29.32 -45.47 26.93
C ASP A 20 -30.56 -44.91 27.63
N ARG A 21 -30.69 -43.57 27.67
CA ARG A 21 -31.81 -42.88 28.33
C ARG A 21 -32.88 -42.42 27.36
N ARG A 22 -32.52 -42.22 26.09
CA ARG A 22 -33.42 -41.82 25.03
C ARG A 22 -32.98 -42.45 23.72
N ASP A 23 -33.87 -43.25 23.14
CA ASP A 23 -33.64 -43.81 21.81
C ASP A 23 -33.47 -42.69 20.77
N PRO A 24 -32.52 -42.85 19.83
CA PRO A 24 -32.39 -41.96 18.68
C PRO A 24 -33.69 -41.90 17.88
N PRO A 25 -34.11 -40.70 17.41
CA PRO A 25 -35.28 -40.56 16.57
C PRO A 25 -35.08 -41.33 15.25
N VAL A 26 -36.13 -42.03 14.80
CA VAL A 26 -36.12 -42.78 13.54
C VAL A 26 -35.91 -41.81 12.37
N PRO A 27 -34.98 -42.10 11.43
CA PRO A 27 -34.77 -41.25 10.27
C PRO A 27 -36.03 -41.16 9.40
N PRO A 28 -36.31 -39.99 8.81
CA PRO A 28 -37.40 -39.88 7.85
C PRO A 28 -37.08 -40.73 6.61
N ASP A 29 -38.13 -41.31 6.00
CA ASP A 29 -38.00 -42.13 4.79
C ASP A 29 -37.18 -41.42 3.71
N GLY A 30 -36.26 -42.16 3.08
CA GLY A 30 -35.38 -41.69 2.02
C GLY A 30 -33.90 -42.01 2.26
N PRO A 31 -32.98 -41.35 1.53
CA PRO A 31 -31.57 -41.78 1.46
C PRO A 31 -30.83 -41.80 2.80
N ILE A 32 -31.29 -41.03 3.80
CA ILE A 32 -30.75 -41.03 5.15
C ILE A 32 -31.20 -42.28 5.91
N ALA A 33 -32.47 -42.70 5.77
CA ALA A 33 -32.97 -43.94 6.36
C ALA A 33 -32.29 -45.15 5.73
N ASP A 34 -32.19 -45.19 4.40
CA ASP A 34 -31.54 -46.28 3.67
C ASP A 34 -30.07 -46.46 4.12
N LEU A 35 -29.31 -45.36 4.26
CA LEU A 35 -27.92 -45.40 4.72
C LEU A 35 -27.79 -45.88 6.17
N VAL A 36 -28.76 -45.53 7.02
CA VAL A 36 -28.77 -45.93 8.43
C VAL A 36 -29.15 -47.39 8.59
N ASP A 37 -30.06 -47.90 7.76
CA ASP A 37 -30.45 -49.31 7.72
C ASP A 37 -29.31 -50.20 7.20
N ASP A 38 -28.47 -49.68 6.30
CA ASP A 38 -27.25 -50.34 5.80
C ASP A 38 -26.09 -50.36 6.83
N ALA A 39 -26.25 -49.71 7.99
CA ALA A 39 -25.19 -49.66 9.01
C ALA A 39 -24.95 -51.04 9.65
N LEU A 40 -23.67 -51.39 9.84
CA LEU A 40 -23.22 -52.74 10.26
C LEU A 40 -23.73 -53.24 11.62
N ARG A 41 -24.33 -52.37 12.46
CA ARG A 41 -24.81 -52.73 13.81
C ARG A 41 -26.14 -52.04 14.14
N PRO A 42 -27.17 -52.79 14.57
CA PRO A 42 -28.50 -52.23 14.85
C PRO A 42 -28.63 -51.62 16.25
N ASP A 43 -27.54 -51.49 17.01
CA ASP A 43 -27.60 -50.91 18.35
C ASP A 43 -27.89 -49.39 18.32
N PRO A 44 -28.55 -48.84 19.35
CA PRO A 44 -28.93 -47.42 19.38
C PRO A 44 -27.76 -46.45 19.18
N GLY A 45 -26.57 -46.76 19.70
CA GLY A 45 -25.38 -45.91 19.56
C GLY A 45 -24.87 -45.86 18.12
N SER A 46 -24.78 -47.02 17.46
CA SER A 46 -24.37 -47.12 16.05
C SER A 46 -25.37 -46.44 15.12
N ARG A 47 -26.68 -46.63 15.35
CA ARG A 47 -27.75 -45.96 14.60
C ARG A 47 -27.64 -44.44 14.74
N MET A 48 -27.41 -43.94 15.96
CA MET A 48 -27.23 -42.51 16.22
C MET A 48 -26.07 -41.91 15.43
N LEU A 49 -24.90 -42.55 15.45
CA LEU A 49 -23.72 -42.07 14.74
C LEU A 49 -23.88 -42.11 13.22
N ALA A 50 -24.49 -43.18 12.69
CA ALA A 50 -24.79 -43.30 11.27
C ALA A 50 -25.72 -42.18 10.80
N THR A 51 -26.80 -41.93 11.56
CA THR A 51 -27.75 -40.85 11.25
C THR A 51 -27.09 -39.47 11.32
N VAL A 52 -26.28 -39.19 12.34
CA VAL A 52 -25.57 -37.90 12.47
C VAL A 52 -24.61 -37.69 11.30
N ALA A 53 -23.87 -38.73 10.89
CA ALA A 53 -22.98 -38.66 9.75
C ALA A 53 -23.74 -38.39 8.44
N ALA A 54 -24.86 -39.09 8.22
CA ALA A 54 -25.72 -38.93 7.05
C ALA A 54 -26.28 -37.50 6.94
N VAL A 55 -26.86 -36.99 8.04
CA VAL A 55 -27.45 -35.64 8.09
C VAL A 55 -26.36 -34.58 7.93
N ALA A 56 -25.19 -34.75 8.54
CA ALA A 56 -24.07 -33.82 8.39
C ALA A 56 -23.55 -33.78 6.94
N ALA A 57 -23.45 -34.93 6.27
CA ALA A 57 -23.06 -35.02 4.87
C ALA A 57 -24.10 -34.34 3.96
N ALA A 58 -25.39 -34.63 4.16
CA ALA A 58 -26.49 -34.02 3.40
C ALA A 58 -26.50 -32.49 3.55
N ARG A 59 -26.31 -31.97 4.76
CA ARG A 59 -26.25 -30.51 5.01
C ARG A 59 -25.05 -29.84 4.36
N ARG A 60 -23.89 -30.50 4.31
CA ARG A 60 -22.71 -29.99 3.59
C ARG A 60 -22.91 -30.03 2.07
N ALA A 61 -23.54 -31.08 1.56
CA ALA A 61 -23.85 -31.23 0.14
C ALA A 61 -24.94 -30.24 -0.34
N ALA A 62 -25.77 -29.73 0.55
CA ALA A 62 -26.76 -28.70 0.25
C ALA A 62 -26.16 -27.30 0.00
N PHE A 63 -24.86 -27.10 0.24
CA PHE A 63 -24.17 -25.87 -0.17
C PHE A 63 -23.89 -25.91 -1.68
N VAL A 64 -24.78 -25.28 -2.44
CA VAL A 64 -24.53 -24.97 -3.85
C VAL A 64 -23.73 -23.67 -3.89
N PRO A 65 -22.54 -23.63 -4.53
CA PRO A 65 -21.86 -22.38 -4.79
C PRO A 65 -22.83 -21.41 -5.45
N GLY A 66 -22.85 -20.17 -4.97
CA GLY A 66 -23.59 -19.11 -5.66
C GLY A 66 -23.13 -19.00 -7.13
N PRO A 67 -23.93 -18.32 -7.98
CA PRO A 67 -23.49 -18.03 -9.33
C PRO A 67 -22.11 -17.37 -9.29
N SER A 68 -21.24 -17.71 -10.26
CA SER A 68 -19.95 -17.06 -10.39
C SER A 68 -20.15 -15.55 -10.42
N ALA A 69 -19.36 -14.82 -9.62
CA ALA A 69 -19.36 -13.38 -9.69
C ALA A 69 -18.92 -12.94 -11.10
N ASP A 70 -19.45 -11.80 -11.55
CA ASP A 70 -19.02 -11.19 -12.81
C ASP A 70 -17.51 -10.97 -12.80
N THR A 71 -16.88 -11.24 -13.95
CA THR A 71 -15.44 -11.01 -14.09
C THR A 71 -15.15 -9.53 -13.98
N LEU A 72 -14.24 -9.17 -13.09
CA LEU A 72 -13.79 -7.80 -12.94
C LEU A 72 -13.13 -7.32 -14.24
N GLN A 73 -13.70 -6.30 -14.88
CA GLN A 73 -13.11 -5.76 -16.10
C GLN A 73 -11.75 -5.15 -15.82
N PRO A 74 -10.71 -5.40 -16.64
CA PRO A 74 -9.40 -4.80 -16.45
C PRO A 74 -9.43 -3.28 -16.71
N PRO A 75 -8.47 -2.51 -16.16
CA PRO A 75 -8.28 -1.12 -16.54
C PRO A 75 -7.93 -0.99 -18.03
N GLU A 76 -8.19 0.19 -18.59
CA GLU A 76 -7.70 0.56 -19.93
C GLU A 76 -6.18 0.39 -20.01
N ALA A 77 -5.70 -0.10 -21.16
CA ALA A 77 -4.28 -0.31 -21.39
C ALA A 77 -3.51 1.02 -21.31
N ASP A 78 -2.28 0.95 -20.80
CA ASP A 78 -1.39 2.08 -20.66
C ASP A 78 0.00 1.63 -21.08
N ASP A 79 0.45 2.10 -22.25
CA ASP A 79 1.68 1.66 -22.91
C ASP A 79 2.95 2.25 -22.29
N ARG A 80 2.80 3.19 -21.35
CA ARG A 80 3.93 3.81 -20.65
C ARG A 80 4.78 2.73 -19.93
N PRO A 81 6.12 2.86 -19.93
CA PRO A 81 6.96 1.95 -19.16
C PRO A 81 6.70 2.11 -17.65
N MET A 82 6.76 1.01 -16.93
CA MET A 82 6.63 1.02 -15.46
C MET A 82 7.95 1.42 -14.81
N CYS A 83 7.88 2.13 -13.68
CA CYS A 83 9.03 2.42 -12.83
C CYS A 83 9.77 1.12 -12.49
N SER A 84 11.11 1.19 -12.50
CA SER A 84 11.94 0.06 -12.11
C SER A 84 11.71 -0.31 -10.63
N PRO A 85 12.01 -1.55 -10.22
CA PRO A 85 11.97 -1.94 -8.82
C PRO A 85 12.87 -1.07 -7.92
N SER A 86 14.01 -0.58 -8.45
CA SER A 86 14.90 0.34 -7.71
C SER A 86 14.22 1.68 -7.44
N ALA A 87 13.59 2.27 -8.46
CA ALA A 87 12.86 3.53 -8.31
C ALA A 87 11.71 3.40 -7.29
N ALA A 88 11.01 2.27 -7.26
CA ALA A 88 9.98 1.98 -6.27
C ALA A 88 10.54 1.83 -4.84
N ALA A 89 11.72 1.23 -4.67
CA ALA A 89 12.41 1.16 -3.39
C ALA A 89 12.89 2.54 -2.93
N THR A 90 13.45 3.34 -3.84
CA THR A 90 13.85 4.73 -3.60
C THR A 90 12.66 5.57 -3.14
N TRP A 91 11.48 5.44 -3.75
CA TRP A 91 10.28 6.13 -3.28
C TRP A 91 9.90 5.76 -1.84
N ARG A 92 9.92 4.47 -1.51
CA ARG A 92 9.65 3.99 -0.13
C ARG A 92 10.62 4.61 0.88
N GLN A 93 11.90 4.69 0.54
CA GLN A 93 12.89 5.37 1.37
C GLN A 93 12.60 6.87 1.51
N ILE A 94 12.22 7.54 0.42
CA ILE A 94 11.85 8.96 0.42
C ILE A 94 10.68 9.22 1.37
N VAL A 95 9.60 8.45 1.29
CA VAL A 95 8.42 8.69 2.14
C VAL A 95 8.64 8.34 3.61
N SER A 96 9.62 7.50 3.93
CA SER A 96 9.98 7.15 5.32
C SER A 96 10.99 8.11 5.94
N GLU A 97 11.99 8.58 5.17
CA GLU A 97 13.14 9.34 5.70
C GLU A 97 13.14 10.81 5.28
N TRP A 98 12.74 11.09 4.02
CA TRP A 98 13.00 12.37 3.35
C TRP A 98 11.79 12.85 2.53
N SER A 99 10.62 12.97 3.16
CA SER A 99 9.35 13.29 2.49
C SER A 99 9.34 14.62 1.71
N VAL A 100 10.32 15.49 1.94
CA VAL A 100 10.57 16.71 1.14
C VAL A 100 10.86 16.42 -0.34
N LEU A 101 11.38 15.23 -0.66
CA LEU A 101 11.69 14.81 -2.03
C LEU A 101 10.51 14.14 -2.74
N GLU A 102 9.42 13.81 -2.03
CA GLU A 102 8.31 13.04 -2.59
C GLU A 102 7.65 13.75 -3.79
N ASP A 103 7.47 15.06 -3.69
CA ASP A 103 6.89 15.86 -4.77
C ASP A 103 7.80 15.90 -6.01
N GLU A 104 9.12 15.95 -5.81
CA GLU A 104 10.10 15.92 -6.91
C GLU A 104 10.15 14.55 -7.57
N TRP A 105 10.15 13.48 -6.78
CA TRP A 105 10.09 12.11 -7.29
C TRP A 105 8.84 11.91 -8.16
N MET A 106 7.67 12.32 -7.67
CA MET A 106 6.41 12.14 -8.37
C MET A 106 6.34 12.97 -9.66
N LEU A 107 6.85 14.21 -9.64
CA LEU A 107 6.94 15.04 -10.84
C LEU A 107 7.89 14.43 -11.87
N ALA A 108 9.06 13.93 -11.45
CA ALA A 108 10.00 13.28 -12.36
C ALA A 108 9.37 12.05 -13.04
N VAL A 109 8.61 11.23 -12.31
CA VAL A 109 7.85 10.10 -12.88
C VAL A 109 6.87 10.58 -13.96
N ILE A 110 6.11 11.65 -13.68
CA ILE A 110 5.12 12.20 -14.62
C ILE A 110 5.81 12.77 -15.86
N GLU A 111 6.86 13.57 -15.69
CA GLU A 111 7.61 14.22 -16.77
C GLU A 111 8.25 13.20 -17.71
N ARG A 112 8.72 12.06 -17.17
CA ARG A 112 9.32 10.97 -17.93
C ARG A 112 8.30 10.03 -18.56
N GLY A 113 7.01 10.25 -18.31
CA GLY A 113 5.95 9.39 -18.82
C GLY A 113 6.02 7.98 -18.25
N LEU A 114 6.48 7.82 -17.01
CA LEU A 114 6.56 6.53 -16.33
C LEU A 114 5.24 6.20 -15.60
N ARG A 115 4.93 4.92 -15.48
CA ARG A 115 3.87 4.42 -14.60
C ARG A 115 4.42 4.05 -13.25
N LEU A 116 3.66 4.36 -12.20
CA LEU A 116 3.93 3.83 -10.87
C LEU A 116 3.84 2.29 -10.89
N SER A 117 4.73 1.64 -10.14
CA SER A 117 4.55 0.23 -9.84
C SER A 117 3.29 0.05 -8.97
N PRO A 118 2.62 -1.12 -9.01
CA PRO A 118 1.39 -1.36 -8.26
C PRO A 118 1.52 -1.06 -6.76
N ASP A 119 2.62 -1.48 -6.15
CA ASP A 119 2.88 -1.26 -4.71
C ASP A 119 2.97 0.23 -4.36
N VAL A 120 3.67 1.01 -5.19
CA VAL A 120 3.79 2.47 -5.00
C VAL A 120 2.44 3.14 -5.27
N LEU A 121 1.71 2.72 -6.29
CA LEU A 121 0.43 3.32 -6.65
C LEU A 121 -0.59 3.21 -5.52
N VAL A 122 -0.78 1.99 -4.98
CA VAL A 122 -1.75 1.74 -3.91
C VAL A 122 -1.36 2.50 -2.65
N GLU A 123 -0.08 2.45 -2.26
CA GLU A 123 0.40 3.17 -1.08
C GLU A 123 0.25 4.69 -1.24
N ALA A 124 0.61 5.25 -2.41
CA ALA A 124 0.50 6.68 -2.68
C ALA A 124 -0.96 7.16 -2.73
N LEU A 125 -1.87 6.36 -3.31
CA LEU A 125 -3.31 6.65 -3.30
C LEU A 125 -3.88 6.71 -1.88
N ALA A 126 -3.48 5.77 -1.02
CA ALA A 126 -3.90 5.72 0.37
C ALA A 126 -3.30 6.87 1.20
N ARG A 127 -2.02 7.19 0.99
CA ARG A 127 -1.29 8.25 1.72
C ARG A 127 -1.86 9.64 1.44
N HIS A 128 -2.21 9.93 0.19
CA HIS A 128 -2.55 11.29 -0.25
C HIS A 128 -4.06 11.54 -0.36
N ARG A 129 -4.91 10.80 0.36
CA ARG A 129 -6.38 10.96 0.27
C ARG A 129 -6.88 12.35 0.65
N SER A 130 -6.17 13.06 1.54
CA SER A 130 -6.52 14.40 2.02
C SER A 130 -5.78 15.54 1.30
N ASP A 131 -4.68 15.25 0.61
CA ASP A 131 -3.90 16.25 -0.15
C ASP A 131 -4.31 16.24 -1.62
N GLY A 132 -5.08 17.26 -2.02
CA GLY A 132 -5.58 17.34 -3.40
C GLY A 132 -4.48 17.41 -4.45
N VAL A 133 -3.39 18.15 -4.19
CA VAL A 133 -2.30 18.32 -5.17
C VAL A 133 -1.54 17.02 -5.34
N ARG A 134 -1.10 16.41 -4.23
CA ARG A 134 -0.37 15.14 -4.28
C ARG A 134 -1.24 14.01 -4.82
N ARG A 135 -2.52 13.98 -4.46
CA ARG A 135 -3.47 13.04 -5.05
C ARG A 135 -3.60 13.24 -6.56
N ALA A 136 -3.75 14.46 -7.04
CA ALA A 136 -3.84 14.73 -8.47
C ALA A 136 -2.59 14.22 -9.20
N ARG A 137 -1.40 14.40 -8.63
CA ARG A 137 -0.15 13.83 -9.17
C ARG A 137 -0.18 12.30 -9.22
N VAL A 138 -0.60 11.63 -8.14
CA VAL A 138 -0.74 10.16 -8.12
C VAL A 138 -1.73 9.67 -9.17
N MET A 139 -2.86 10.35 -9.33
CA MET A 139 -3.86 10.02 -10.36
C MET A 139 -3.30 10.18 -11.78
N LEU A 140 -2.48 11.21 -12.03
CA LEU A 140 -1.81 11.41 -13.32
C LEU A 140 -0.75 10.33 -13.58
N ALA A 141 0.11 10.07 -12.59
CA ALA A 141 1.15 9.05 -12.70
C ALA A 141 0.55 7.65 -12.89
N GLY A 142 -0.49 7.29 -12.13
CA GLY A 142 -1.16 5.99 -12.20
C GLY A 142 -2.18 5.82 -13.34
N GLY A 143 -2.56 6.90 -14.03
CA GLY A 143 -3.35 6.85 -15.26
C GLY A 143 -4.67 6.08 -15.16
N ALA A 144 -4.92 5.19 -16.12
CA ALA A 144 -6.12 4.35 -16.16
C ALA A 144 -6.25 3.43 -14.93
N VAL A 145 -5.14 2.87 -14.46
CA VAL A 145 -5.13 1.96 -13.30
C VAL A 145 -5.55 2.68 -12.03
N ALA A 146 -5.08 3.92 -11.81
CA ALA A 146 -5.50 4.71 -10.65
C ALA A 146 -7.01 4.98 -10.65
N ARG A 147 -7.57 5.39 -11.80
CA ARG A 147 -9.02 5.62 -11.96
C ARG A 147 -9.82 4.34 -11.71
N TRP A 148 -9.35 3.23 -12.27
CA TRP A 148 -9.96 1.93 -12.10
C TRP A 148 -9.94 1.48 -10.62
N LEU A 149 -8.79 1.59 -9.94
CA LEU A 149 -8.65 1.23 -8.53
C LEU A 149 -9.59 2.05 -7.64
N VAL A 150 -9.62 3.36 -7.82
CA VAL A 150 -10.50 4.25 -7.05
C VAL A 150 -11.97 3.95 -7.29
N GLY A 151 -12.34 3.52 -8.50
CA GLY A 151 -13.72 3.11 -8.82
C GLY A 151 -14.16 1.81 -8.14
N HIS A 152 -13.22 0.92 -7.81
CA HIS A 152 -13.53 -0.40 -7.24
C HIS A 152 -13.19 -0.53 -5.75
N VAL A 153 -12.32 0.34 -5.22
CA VAL A 153 -11.87 0.31 -3.81
C VAL A 153 -12.19 1.67 -3.17
N PRO A 154 -13.37 1.82 -2.53
CA PRO A 154 -13.82 3.08 -1.94
C PRO A 154 -12.82 3.68 -0.93
N GLU A 155 -12.06 2.85 -0.24
CA GLU A 155 -11.03 3.26 0.72
C GLU A 155 -9.86 4.02 0.05
N LEU A 156 -9.70 3.92 -1.26
CA LEU A 156 -8.71 4.69 -2.03
C LEU A 156 -9.27 6.02 -2.55
N SER A 157 -10.55 6.32 -2.33
CA SER A 157 -11.19 7.55 -2.78
C SER A 157 -10.68 8.79 -2.03
N ALA A 158 -10.76 9.94 -2.69
CA ALA A 158 -10.40 11.23 -2.12
C ALA A 158 -11.28 11.51 -0.90
N THR A 159 -10.69 12.07 0.15
CA THR A 159 -11.45 12.62 1.28
C THR A 159 -11.82 14.09 1.03
N SER A 160 -11.03 14.79 0.21
CA SER A 160 -11.25 16.19 -0.14
C SER A 160 -11.88 16.34 -1.54
N SER A 161 -12.89 17.19 -1.64
CA SER A 161 -13.53 17.60 -2.91
C SER A 161 -12.98 18.91 -3.48
N ARG A 162 -11.93 19.48 -2.85
CA ARG A 162 -11.37 20.77 -3.26
C ARG A 162 -10.78 20.69 -4.66
N ARG A 163 -11.19 21.60 -5.54
CA ARG A 163 -10.57 21.74 -6.87
C ARG A 163 -9.12 22.20 -6.74
N VAL A 164 -8.25 21.56 -7.50
CA VAL A 164 -6.82 21.84 -7.55
C VAL A 164 -6.51 22.58 -8.85
N ALA A 165 -5.73 23.65 -8.76
CA ALA A 165 -5.28 24.39 -9.94
C ALA A 165 -4.27 23.55 -10.73
N ALA A 166 -4.38 23.52 -12.06
CA ALA A 166 -3.48 22.74 -12.91
C ALA A 166 -2.00 23.09 -12.71
N ALA A 167 -1.67 24.38 -12.57
CA ALA A 167 -0.31 24.84 -12.29
C ALA A 167 0.26 24.23 -11.00
N ALA A 168 -0.54 24.15 -9.94
CA ALA A 168 -0.12 23.58 -8.66
C ALA A 168 0.23 22.08 -8.76
N VAL A 169 -0.35 21.36 -9.73
CA VAL A 169 -0.05 19.95 -9.96
C VAL A 169 1.33 19.78 -10.61
N GLY A 170 1.71 20.68 -11.52
CA GLY A 170 2.97 20.61 -12.27
C GLY A 170 4.19 21.25 -11.57
N GLU A 171 4.00 22.04 -10.52
CA GLU A 171 5.09 22.80 -9.89
C GLU A 171 5.48 22.27 -8.52
N LEU A 172 6.79 22.23 -8.23
CA LEU A 172 7.26 21.93 -6.89
C LEU A 172 6.77 22.97 -5.87
N PRO A 173 6.34 22.55 -4.66
CA PRO A 173 5.99 23.50 -3.62
C PRO A 173 7.23 24.32 -3.23
N ALA A 174 7.00 25.62 -3.05
CA ALA A 174 8.00 26.52 -2.49
C ALA A 174 8.38 26.05 -1.07
N LEU A 175 9.68 26.01 -0.80
CA LEU A 175 10.21 25.66 0.52
C LEU A 175 10.77 26.94 1.17
N PRO A 176 10.46 27.20 2.45
CA PRO A 176 10.95 28.38 3.14
C PRO A 176 12.48 28.32 3.28
N MET A 177 13.15 29.41 2.92
CA MET A 177 14.61 29.51 2.96
C MET A 177 15.04 30.97 3.20
N PRO A 178 16.04 31.20 4.06
CA PRO A 178 16.66 32.51 4.19
C PRO A 178 17.28 32.96 2.85
N PRO A 179 17.23 34.26 2.50
CA PRO A 179 17.79 34.78 1.26
C PRO A 179 19.27 34.42 1.04
N GLU A 180 20.05 34.34 2.13
CA GLU A 180 21.48 34.01 2.09
C GLU A 180 21.73 32.58 1.64
N LEU A 181 20.85 31.65 2.03
CA LEU A 181 20.92 30.24 1.61
C LEU A 181 20.30 30.05 0.22
N ASP A 182 19.25 30.77 -0.12
CA ASP A 182 18.60 30.68 -1.44
C ASP A 182 19.55 31.08 -2.57
N GLN A 183 20.42 32.07 -2.32
CA GLN A 183 21.50 32.45 -3.24
C GLN A 183 22.43 31.28 -3.60
N LEU A 184 22.60 30.28 -2.73
CA LEU A 184 23.48 29.14 -3.02
C LEU A 184 22.92 28.25 -4.14
N ARG A 185 21.62 28.29 -4.44
CA ARG A 185 21.00 27.42 -5.46
C ARG A 185 21.49 27.72 -6.88
N SER A 186 21.92 28.95 -7.14
CA SER A 186 22.42 29.39 -8.45
C SER A 186 23.93 29.23 -8.62
N LEU A 187 24.67 28.95 -7.54
CA LEU A 187 26.13 28.82 -7.56
C LEU A 187 26.58 27.46 -8.10
N ASP A 188 27.82 27.40 -8.58
CA ASP A 188 28.46 26.17 -9.03
C ASP A 188 28.69 25.15 -7.90
N ALA A 189 28.89 23.89 -8.28
CA ALA A 189 28.98 22.77 -7.35
C ALA A 189 30.08 22.96 -6.29
N HIS A 190 31.27 23.39 -6.73
CA HIS A 190 32.41 23.61 -5.85
C HIS A 190 32.12 24.72 -4.82
N THR A 191 31.55 25.84 -5.26
CA THR A 191 31.21 26.95 -4.37
C THR A 191 30.16 26.55 -3.33
N VAL A 192 29.11 25.81 -3.74
CA VAL A 192 28.08 25.33 -2.81
C VAL A 192 28.68 24.36 -1.79
N ALA A 193 29.41 23.35 -2.27
CA ALA A 193 30.02 22.32 -1.44
C ALA A 193 30.97 22.92 -0.40
N ARG A 194 31.86 23.84 -0.82
CA ARG A 194 32.81 24.52 0.05
C ARG A 194 32.11 25.39 1.11
N ARG A 195 31.07 26.14 0.73
CA ARG A 195 30.33 27.00 1.67
C ARG A 195 29.57 26.18 2.71
N LEU A 196 28.98 25.05 2.30
CA LEU A 196 28.27 24.16 3.21
C LEU A 196 29.23 23.48 4.20
N ALA A 197 30.31 22.87 3.69
CA ALA A 197 31.31 22.23 4.55
C ALA A 197 31.95 23.22 5.53
N GLY A 198 32.41 24.38 5.03
CA GLY A 198 32.98 25.42 5.87
C GLY A 198 32.00 25.95 6.93
N GLY A 199 30.70 26.06 6.62
CA GLY A 199 29.70 26.46 7.61
C GLY A 199 29.53 25.45 8.75
N PHE A 200 29.71 24.15 8.50
CA PHE A 200 29.74 23.14 9.57
C PHE A 200 31.06 23.14 10.34
N GLU A 201 32.19 23.27 9.65
CA GLU A 201 33.53 23.34 10.27
C GLU A 201 33.66 24.57 11.18
N ASP A 202 33.10 25.71 10.77
CA ASP A 202 33.08 26.96 11.54
C ASP A 202 32.02 26.96 12.67
N GLY A 203 31.21 25.90 12.79
CA GLY A 203 30.10 25.84 13.74
C GLY A 203 28.95 26.83 13.47
N ARG A 204 28.86 27.37 12.24
CA ARG A 204 27.79 28.29 11.81
C ARG A 204 26.47 27.58 11.55
N PHE A 205 26.51 26.28 11.22
CA PHE A 205 25.33 25.46 11.04
C PHE A 205 25.12 24.51 12.22
N GLY A 206 23.92 24.55 12.80
CA GLY A 206 23.53 23.71 13.92
C GLY A 206 22.16 23.05 13.75
N GLY A 207 21.65 22.49 14.85
CA GLY A 207 20.31 21.92 14.92
C GLY A 207 19.18 22.86 14.44
N PRO A 208 19.19 24.17 14.79
CA PRO A 208 18.19 25.12 14.32
C PRO A 208 18.14 25.27 12.79
N ASP A 209 19.26 25.11 12.11
CA ASP A 209 19.37 25.28 10.65
C ASP A 209 18.95 24.04 9.86
N ARG A 210 18.70 22.91 10.55
CA ARG A 210 18.45 21.61 9.91
C ARG A 210 17.35 21.69 8.85
N ALA A 211 16.22 22.32 9.15
CA ALA A 211 15.10 22.40 8.22
C ALA A 211 15.43 23.20 6.95
N VAL A 212 16.11 24.34 7.09
CA VAL A 212 16.46 25.20 5.95
C VAL A 212 17.57 24.59 5.09
N LEU A 213 18.51 23.86 5.71
CA LEU A 213 19.56 23.13 4.99
C LEU A 213 18.99 21.92 4.23
N VAL A 214 18.01 21.21 4.80
CA VAL A 214 17.26 20.16 4.08
C VAL A 214 16.56 20.77 2.86
N ASN A 215 15.88 21.91 3.03
CA ASN A 215 15.22 22.60 1.92
C ASN A 215 16.21 23.02 0.83
N LEU A 216 17.41 23.47 1.21
CA LEU A 216 18.47 23.85 0.28
C LEU A 216 18.93 22.66 -0.55
N VAL A 217 19.25 21.53 0.08
CA VAL A 217 19.67 20.31 -0.64
C VAL A 217 18.55 19.75 -1.52
N ALA A 218 17.29 19.86 -1.09
CA ALA A 218 16.12 19.47 -1.86
C ALA A 218 15.81 20.39 -3.05
N ARG A 219 16.46 21.56 -3.17
CA ARG A 219 16.16 22.58 -4.20
C ARG A 219 17.39 23.10 -4.93
N CYS A 220 18.58 22.62 -4.62
CA CYS A 220 19.79 22.90 -5.38
C CYS A 220 19.75 22.19 -6.75
N ARG A 221 20.61 22.61 -7.68
CA ARG A 221 20.67 21.99 -9.00
C ARG A 221 21.17 20.53 -8.89
N PRO A 222 20.61 19.57 -9.63
CA PRO A 222 21.04 18.16 -9.56
C PRO A 222 22.55 17.98 -9.75
N ALA A 223 23.17 18.78 -10.63
CA ALA A 223 24.60 18.75 -10.92
C ALA A 223 25.50 19.03 -9.71
N VAL A 224 24.99 19.64 -8.62
CA VAL A 224 25.81 19.94 -7.43
C VAL A 224 25.80 18.81 -6.40
N LEU A 225 24.87 17.85 -6.50
CA LEU A 225 24.56 16.92 -5.41
C LEU A 225 25.73 16.01 -5.04
N VAL A 226 26.49 15.54 -6.04
CA VAL A 226 27.63 14.64 -5.83
C VAL A 226 28.74 15.34 -5.04
N GLU A 227 29.10 16.56 -5.43
CA GLU A 227 30.13 17.34 -4.73
C GLU A 227 29.69 17.76 -3.33
N VAL A 228 28.42 18.18 -3.17
CA VAL A 228 27.85 18.52 -1.86
C VAL A 228 27.88 17.31 -0.92
N ALA A 229 27.47 16.13 -1.41
CA ALA A 229 27.51 14.92 -0.61
C ALA A 229 28.93 14.56 -0.15
N ALA A 230 29.91 14.66 -1.06
CA ALA A 230 31.31 14.37 -0.76
C ALA A 230 31.89 15.35 0.28
N ALA A 231 31.64 16.65 0.11
CA ALA A 231 32.15 17.67 1.02
C ALA A 231 31.55 17.56 2.42
N LEU A 232 30.22 17.37 2.51
CA LEU A 232 29.54 17.21 3.79
C LEU A 232 29.97 15.93 4.53
N GLN A 233 30.23 14.84 3.79
CA GLN A 233 30.80 13.61 4.37
C GLN A 233 32.16 13.87 5.04
N GLY A 234 33.01 14.71 4.42
CA GLY A 234 34.35 15.03 4.92
C GLY A 234 34.36 15.78 6.25
N THR A 235 33.28 16.47 6.60
CA THR A 235 33.19 17.24 7.87
C THR A 235 33.10 16.36 9.12
N GLY A 236 32.59 15.12 9.01
CA GLY A 236 32.37 14.22 10.15
C GLY A 236 31.27 14.66 11.13
N VAL A 237 30.55 15.76 10.88
CA VAL A 237 29.48 16.26 11.75
C VAL A 237 28.18 15.49 11.47
N GLY A 238 27.52 14.94 12.50
CA GLY A 238 26.33 14.08 12.31
C GLY A 238 25.20 14.71 11.48
N HIS A 239 24.95 16.02 11.63
CA HIS A 239 23.97 16.74 10.80
C HIS A 239 24.41 16.87 9.34
N ALA A 240 25.69 17.09 9.09
CA ALA A 240 26.26 17.14 7.73
C ALA A 240 26.19 15.76 7.07
N LEU A 241 26.44 14.68 7.81
CA LEU A 241 26.29 13.31 7.30
C LEU A 241 24.85 13.02 6.83
N ALA A 242 23.84 13.42 7.61
CA ALA A 242 22.45 13.26 7.21
C ALA A 242 22.10 14.05 5.93
N LEU A 243 22.66 15.25 5.77
CA LEU A 243 22.50 16.04 4.54
C LEU A 243 23.25 15.44 3.35
N ALA A 244 24.40 14.80 3.59
CA ALA A 244 25.13 14.05 2.57
C ALA A 244 24.30 12.84 2.08
N ASP A 245 23.63 12.13 2.99
CA ASP A 245 22.70 11.04 2.65
C ASP A 245 21.52 11.54 1.82
N LEU A 246 20.91 12.66 2.21
CA LEU A 246 19.85 13.30 1.43
C LEU A 246 20.31 13.66 0.01
N ALA A 247 21.52 14.24 -0.12
CA ALA A 247 22.07 14.62 -1.43
C ALA A 247 22.32 13.39 -2.31
N ARG A 248 22.85 12.29 -1.74
CA ARG A 248 23.04 11.01 -2.45
C ARG A 248 21.71 10.38 -2.87
N LEU A 249 20.73 10.35 -1.97
CA LEU A 249 19.41 9.81 -2.25
C LEU A 249 18.75 10.56 -3.41
N ARG A 250 18.78 11.90 -3.37
CA ARG A 250 18.22 12.74 -4.44
C ARG A 250 18.94 12.53 -5.77
N HIS A 251 20.26 12.43 -5.77
CA HIS A 251 21.03 12.17 -7.00
C HIS A 251 20.70 10.80 -7.60
N ARG A 252 20.68 9.74 -6.76
CA ARG A 252 20.30 8.40 -7.17
C ARG A 252 18.89 8.36 -7.74
N MET A 253 17.92 8.97 -7.04
CA MET A 253 16.54 9.10 -7.49
C MET A 253 16.45 9.67 -8.91
N LEU A 254 17.10 10.80 -9.17
CA LEU A 254 17.03 11.47 -10.47
C LEU A 254 17.67 10.63 -11.58
N THR A 255 18.76 9.93 -11.26
CA THR A 255 19.45 9.04 -12.21
C THR A 255 18.65 7.77 -12.51
N GLU A 256 17.93 7.23 -11.52
CA GLU A 256 17.08 6.03 -11.71
C GLU A 256 15.83 6.28 -12.55
N LEU A 257 15.37 7.54 -12.59
CA LEU A 257 14.22 7.99 -13.36
C LEU A 257 14.64 8.59 -14.71
N GLU A 258 15.95 8.60 -15.03
CA GLU A 258 16.47 9.12 -16.29
C GLU A 258 16.24 8.18 -17.47
#